data_AF-C1FXS9-F1
#
_entry.id   AF-C1FXS9-F1
#
_cell.length_a   1.000
_cell.length_b   1.000
_cell.length_c   1.000
_cell.angle_alpha   90.00
_cell.angle_beta   90.00
_cell.angle_gamma   90.00
#
_symmetry.space_group_name_H-M   'P 1'
#
loop_
_entity.id
_entity.type
_entity.pdbx_description
1 polymer ?
#
loop_
_entity_poly.entity_id
_entity_poly.type
_entity_poly.pdbx_seq_one_letter_code
_entity_poly.pdbx_strand_id
1 'polypeptide(L)'
;MAEGEITTFMALMEKFNLPLENYKHPRLLYCRNGGHFLRILPDGTVDGTRDRSDQHIQLQLSAESVGEVYIKSAETGQYLAMDTDGLLYGSETPSEECLFMEKLEENNYNTYISKKHAEKKWFVGLKKDGSSKRGPQTHYGQKAILFLPLPVSSD
;
A
#
# COMPACT_ATOMS: atom_id res chain seq x y z
N MET A 1 8.08 -19.59 37.73
CA MET A 1 8.07 -20.54 36.59
C MET A 1 6.73 -20.36 35.89
N ALA A 2 6.56 -19.78 34.71
CA ALA A 2 7.47 -19.20 33.74
C ALA A 2 6.80 -17.92 33.19
N GLU A 3 7.46 -16.76 33.35
CA GLU A 3 7.12 -15.54 32.62
C GLU A 3 7.90 -15.60 31.30
N GLY A 4 7.33 -16.31 30.32
CA GLY A 4 7.95 -16.58 29.04
C GLY A 4 7.22 -15.87 27.91
N GLU A 5 7.92 -14.95 27.27
CA GLU A 5 7.73 -14.51 25.89
C GLU A 5 6.38 -13.88 25.51
N ILE A 6 6.20 -12.61 25.87
CA ILE A 6 5.45 -11.68 25.02
C ILE A 6 6.35 -10.47 24.78
N THR A 7 7.38 -10.63 23.96
CA THR A 7 7.93 -9.46 23.27
C THR A 7 6.87 -9.08 22.22
N THR A 8 5.98 -8.17 22.59
CA THR A 8 4.88 -7.71 21.74
C THR A 8 5.42 -7.33 20.37
N PHE A 9 4.71 -7.66 19.30
CA PHE A 9 5.08 -7.35 17.91
C PHE A 9 5.57 -5.90 17.73
N MET A 10 4.95 -4.95 18.44
CA MET A 10 5.38 -3.55 18.53
C MET A 10 6.82 -3.38 19.02
N ALA A 11 7.23 -4.08 20.08
CA ALA A 11 8.58 -4.05 20.63
C ALA A 11 9.62 -4.71 19.70
N LEU A 12 9.22 -5.72 18.92
CA LEU A 12 10.08 -6.31 17.90
C LEU A 12 10.34 -5.31 16.77
N MET A 13 9.31 -4.58 16.33
CA MET A 13 9.42 -3.60 15.26
C MET A 13 10.23 -2.36 15.66
N GLU A 14 10.07 -1.85 16.89
CA GLU A 14 10.91 -0.79 17.46
C GLU A 14 12.39 -1.22 17.51
N LYS A 15 12.66 -2.46 17.94
CA LYS A 15 14.02 -3.01 18.03
C LYS A 15 14.73 -3.08 16.68
N PHE A 16 13.99 -3.26 15.58
CA PHE A 16 14.54 -3.32 14.22
C PHE A 16 14.44 -1.99 13.45
N ASN A 17 14.05 -0.88 14.10
CA ASN A 17 13.81 0.41 13.43
C ASN A 17 12.92 0.29 12.17
N LEU A 18 11.99 -0.66 12.19
CA LEU A 18 11.00 -0.77 11.12
C LEU A 18 10.03 0.42 11.26
N PRO A 19 9.56 1.03 10.15
CA PRO A 19 8.83 2.29 10.19
C PRO A 19 7.39 2.14 10.73
N LEU A 20 7.25 1.79 12.01
CA LEU A 20 5.96 1.58 12.68
C LEU A 20 5.27 2.91 13.04
N GLU A 21 6.06 3.95 13.34
CA GLU A 21 5.56 5.33 13.53
C GLU A 21 4.76 5.83 12.30
N ASN A 22 5.02 5.27 11.11
CA ASN A 22 4.40 5.72 9.88
C ASN A 22 2.95 5.28 9.67
N TYR A 23 2.45 4.32 10.45
CA TYR A 23 1.09 3.80 10.31
C TYR A 23 0.09 4.43 11.30
N LYS A 24 0.51 5.32 12.21
CA LYS A 24 -0.40 5.98 13.17
C LYS A 24 -1.40 6.93 12.51
N HIS A 25 -1.06 7.43 11.33
CA HIS A 25 -1.86 8.42 10.61
C HIS A 25 -2.06 7.98 9.15
N PRO A 26 -3.18 8.36 8.53
CA PRO A 26 -3.38 8.18 7.10
C PRO A 26 -2.25 8.85 6.29
N ARG A 27 -1.98 8.26 5.13
CA ARG A 27 -0.96 8.70 4.19
C ARG A 27 -1.55 8.81 2.79
N LEU A 28 -0.90 9.61 1.96
CA LEU A 28 -1.14 9.65 0.52
C LEU A 28 -0.03 8.85 -0.16
N LEU A 29 -0.40 7.88 -0.99
CA LEU A 29 0.58 7.10 -1.75
C LEU A 29 0.79 7.75 -3.13
N TYR A 30 1.82 8.58 -3.23
CA TYR A 30 2.14 9.32 -4.46
C TYR A 30 3.02 8.51 -5.41
N CYS A 31 2.49 8.15 -6.58
CA CYS A 31 3.23 7.48 -7.63
C CYS A 31 4.03 8.47 -8.49
N ARG A 32 5.35 8.29 -8.51
CA ARG A 32 6.29 9.16 -9.27
C ARG A 32 6.06 9.13 -10.78
N ASN A 33 5.51 8.04 -11.32
CA ASN A 33 5.44 7.81 -12.76
C ASN A 33 4.66 8.89 -13.52
N GLY A 34 3.41 9.12 -13.12
CA GLY A 34 2.52 10.12 -13.72
C GLY A 34 2.19 11.28 -12.78
N GLY A 35 2.70 11.24 -11.55
CA GLY A 35 2.42 12.20 -10.50
C GLY A 35 1.00 12.09 -9.95
N HIS A 36 0.57 10.88 -9.61
CA HIS A 36 -0.79 10.61 -9.11
C HIS A 36 -0.76 10.06 -7.69
N PHE A 37 -1.74 10.43 -6.88
CA PHE A 37 -2.06 9.77 -5.63
C PHE A 37 -2.94 8.56 -5.90
N LEU A 38 -2.62 7.42 -5.30
CA LEU A 38 -3.47 6.22 -5.35
C LEU A 38 -4.82 6.53 -4.71
N ARG A 39 -5.89 6.12 -5.40
CA ARG A 39 -7.27 6.38 -5.01
C ARG A 39 -8.10 5.11 -5.04
N ILE A 40 -8.96 4.93 -4.05
CA ILE A 40 -9.95 3.85 -4.00
C ILE A 40 -11.34 4.49 -3.95
N LEU A 41 -12.06 4.42 -5.06
CA LEU A 41 -13.38 5.03 -5.19
C LEU A 41 -14.45 4.21 -4.44
N PRO A 42 -15.62 4.81 -4.13
CA PRO A 42 -16.70 4.12 -3.42
C PRO A 42 -17.24 2.88 -4.13
N ASP A 43 -17.15 2.82 -5.46
CA ASP A 43 -17.55 1.67 -6.28
C ASP A 43 -16.51 0.54 -6.32
N GLY A 44 -15.39 0.68 -5.61
CA GLY A 44 -14.28 -0.26 -5.60
C GLY A 44 -13.28 -0.08 -6.75
N THR A 45 -13.47 0.92 -7.61
CA THR A 45 -12.51 1.23 -8.66
C THR A 45 -11.22 1.79 -8.06
N VAL A 46 -10.08 1.25 -8.49
CA VAL A 46 -8.75 1.73 -8.09
C VAL A 46 -8.05 2.41 -9.26
N ASP A 47 -7.71 3.67 -9.07
CA ASP A 47 -7.01 4.50 -10.03
C ASP A 47 -6.07 5.50 -9.31
N GLY A 48 -5.65 6.54 -10.04
CA GLY A 48 -4.82 7.60 -9.52
C GLY A 48 -5.31 8.97 -9.97
N THR A 49 -5.29 9.93 -9.05
CA THR A 49 -5.65 11.33 -9.30
C THR A 49 -4.49 12.28 -8.99
N ARG A 50 -4.46 13.45 -9.64
CA ARG A 50 -3.52 14.53 -9.29
C ARG A 50 -4.10 15.49 -8.26
N ASP A 51 -5.39 15.38 -8.00
CA ASP A 51 -6.08 16.22 -7.04
C ASP A 51 -5.72 15.79 -5.62
N ARG A 52 -4.92 16.63 -4.94
CA ARG A 52 -4.51 16.39 -3.55
C ARG A 52 -5.66 16.63 -2.55
N SER A 53 -6.76 17.25 -2.98
CA SER A 53 -7.93 17.52 -2.14
C SER A 53 -9.00 16.43 -2.18
N ASP A 54 -8.81 15.41 -3.03
CA ASP A 54 -9.70 14.25 -3.11
C ASP A 54 -9.74 13.54 -1.74
N GLN A 55 -10.93 13.16 -1.27
CA GLN A 55 -11.07 12.50 0.02
C GLN A 55 -10.66 11.01 -0.05
N HIS A 56 -10.74 10.40 -1.23
CA HIS A 56 -10.52 8.98 -1.46
C HIS A 56 -9.04 8.59 -1.63
N ILE A 57 -8.11 9.54 -1.50
CA ILE A 57 -6.66 9.30 -1.54
C ILE A 57 -6.03 9.16 -0.15
N GLN A 58 -6.81 9.36 0.91
CA GLN A 58 -6.36 9.18 2.29
C GLN A 58 -6.37 7.70 2.63
N LEU A 59 -5.18 7.10 2.72
CA LEU A 59 -5.01 5.66 2.91
C LEU A 59 -4.39 5.39 4.28
N GLN A 60 -5.13 4.66 5.10
CA GLN A 60 -4.67 4.13 6.38
C GLN A 60 -3.93 2.81 6.14
N LEU A 61 -2.63 2.80 6.42
CA LEU A 61 -1.84 1.58 6.40
C LEU A 61 -1.89 0.90 7.77
N SER A 62 -1.88 -0.42 7.80
CA SER A 62 -1.77 -1.20 9.03
C SER A 62 -0.97 -2.48 8.78
N ALA A 63 0.01 -2.77 9.64
CA ALA A 63 0.81 -3.97 9.52
C ALA A 63 0.06 -5.19 10.06
N GLU A 64 0.04 -6.28 9.28
CA GLU A 64 -0.40 -7.61 9.73
C GLU A 64 0.78 -8.41 10.30
N SER A 65 1.95 -8.25 9.68
CA SER A 65 3.19 -8.92 10.04
C SER A 65 4.37 -8.06 9.58
N VAL A 66 5.60 -8.47 9.92
CA VAL A 66 6.80 -7.70 9.54
C VAL A 66 6.88 -7.58 8.01
N GLY A 67 6.78 -6.35 7.51
CA GLY A 67 6.83 -6.04 6.07
C GLY A 67 5.53 -6.33 5.31
N GLU A 68 4.45 -6.72 5.97
CA GLU A 68 3.15 -6.99 5.34
C GLU A 68 2.10 -6.01 5.84
N VAL A 69 1.44 -5.34 4.90
CA VAL A 69 0.49 -4.26 5.19
C VAL A 69 -0.85 -4.47 4.50
N TYR A 70 -1.91 -4.06 5.19
CA TYR A 70 -3.16 -3.65 4.56
C TYR A 70 -3.09 -2.16 4.22
N ILE A 71 -3.73 -1.79 3.12
CA ILE A 71 -3.93 -0.39 2.70
C ILE A 71 -5.43 -0.15 2.63
N LYS A 72 -5.96 0.65 3.56
CA LYS A 72 -7.40 0.88 3.70
C LYS A 72 -7.75 2.32 3.36
N SER A 73 -8.79 2.55 2.57
CA SER A 73 -9.39 3.87 2.38
C SER A 73 -9.94 4.39 3.70
N ALA A 74 -9.48 5.57 4.13
CA ALA A 74 -9.99 6.21 5.34
C ALA A 74 -11.46 6.65 5.16
N GLU A 75 -11.84 7.04 3.93
CA GLU A 75 -13.17 7.54 3.60
C GLU A 75 -14.20 6.41 3.52
N THR A 76 -13.90 5.35 2.76
CA THR A 76 -14.88 4.28 2.45
C THR A 76 -14.69 3.02 3.30
N GLY A 77 -13.56 2.89 3.99
CA GLY A 77 -13.21 1.69 4.73
C GLY A 77 -12.81 0.49 3.85
N GLN A 78 -12.79 0.64 2.53
CA GLN A 78 -12.40 -0.44 1.61
C GLN A 78 -10.89 -0.69 1.66
N TYR A 79 -10.50 -1.94 1.53
CA TYR A 79 -9.12 -2.38 1.46
C TYR A 79 -8.67 -2.46 0.01
N LEU A 80 -7.49 -1.94 -0.31
CA LEU A 80 -6.85 -2.23 -1.59
C LEU A 80 -6.67 -3.74 -1.69
N ALA A 81 -7.01 -4.31 -2.84
CA ALA A 81 -6.85 -5.72 -3.12
C ALA A 81 -6.36 -5.94 -4.55
N MET A 82 -5.77 -7.11 -4.80
CA MET A 82 -5.40 -7.55 -6.14
C MET A 82 -6.00 -8.93 -6.42
N ASP A 83 -6.81 -9.02 -7.47
CA ASP A 83 -7.44 -10.27 -7.87
C ASP A 83 -6.47 -11.23 -8.58
N THR A 84 -6.97 -12.42 -8.91
CA THR A 84 -6.19 -13.46 -9.58
C THR A 84 -5.71 -13.11 -11.00
N ASP A 85 -6.34 -12.13 -11.65
CA ASP A 85 -5.95 -11.61 -12.96
C ASP A 85 -4.98 -10.41 -12.84
N GLY A 86 -4.68 -10.00 -11.61
CA GLY A 86 -3.80 -8.90 -11.26
C GLY A 86 -4.46 -7.52 -11.36
N LEU A 87 -5.79 -7.43 -11.41
CA LEU A 87 -6.49 -6.14 -11.35
C LEU A 87 -6.56 -5.65 -9.91
N LEU A 88 -6.33 -4.35 -9.71
CA LEU A 88 -6.52 -3.70 -8.42
C LEU A 88 -7.98 -3.30 -8.24
N TYR A 89 -8.52 -3.54 -7.05
CA TYR A 89 -9.89 -3.17 -6.69
C TYR A 89 -9.98 -2.86 -5.18
N GLY A 90 -11.08 -2.23 -4.77
CA GLY A 90 -11.46 -2.01 -3.38
C GLY A 90 -12.31 -3.17 -2.86
N SER A 91 -11.88 -3.80 -1.77
CA SER A 91 -12.58 -4.88 -1.08
C SER A 91 -13.24 -4.36 0.21
N GLU A 92 -14.50 -4.67 0.44
CA GLU A 92 -15.21 -4.29 1.68
C GLU A 92 -14.67 -5.01 2.92
N THR A 93 -14.14 -6.23 2.74
CA THR A 93 -13.60 -7.05 3.82
C THR A 93 -12.11 -7.36 3.60
N PRO A 94 -11.28 -7.38 4.66
CA PRO A 94 -9.90 -7.80 4.53
C PRO A 94 -9.82 -9.28 4.16
N SER A 95 -8.93 -9.62 3.21
CA SER A 95 -8.66 -10.98 2.76
C SER A 95 -7.18 -11.13 2.38
N GLU A 96 -6.76 -12.33 1.99
CA GLU A 96 -5.40 -12.59 1.49
C GLU A 96 -5.04 -11.75 0.26
N GLU A 97 -6.03 -11.32 -0.53
CA GLU A 97 -5.83 -10.45 -1.70
C GLU A 97 -5.54 -9.00 -1.31
N CYS A 98 -5.83 -8.63 -0.05
CA CYS A 98 -5.60 -7.30 0.50
C CYS A 98 -4.24 -7.11 1.17
N LEU A 99 -3.43 -8.18 1.25
CA LEU A 99 -2.11 -8.14 1.86
C LEU A 99 -1.03 -7.81 0.83
N PHE A 100 -0.24 -6.79 1.13
CA PHE A 100 0.90 -6.39 0.32
C PHE A 100 2.18 -6.42 1.14
N MET A 101 3.25 -6.94 0.53
CA MET A 101 4.59 -6.81 1.08
C MET A 101 5.13 -5.42 0.75
N GLU A 102 5.25 -4.56 1.77
CA GLU A 102 5.87 -3.25 1.66
C GLU A 102 7.40 -3.39 1.68
N LYS A 103 8.07 -2.80 0.70
CA LYS A 103 9.54 -2.75 0.65
C LYS A 103 10.02 -1.35 0.32
N LEU A 104 11.04 -0.91 1.04
CA LEU A 104 11.79 0.30 0.70
C LEU A 104 12.81 -0.04 -0.39
N GLU A 105 12.72 0.65 -1.52
CA GLU A 105 13.69 0.57 -2.61
C GLU A 105 14.88 1.50 -2.36
N GLU A 106 16.01 1.24 -3.02
CA GLU A 106 17.28 1.98 -2.85
C GLU A 106 17.16 3.49 -3.11
N ASN A 107 16.12 3.93 -3.81
CA ASN A 107 15.85 5.32 -4.15
C ASN A 107 14.88 6.02 -3.17
N ASN A 108 14.62 5.44 -2.00
CA ASN A 108 13.71 5.92 -0.95
C ASN A 108 12.22 5.94 -1.35
N TYR A 109 11.81 5.10 -2.30
CA TYR A 109 10.41 4.85 -2.62
C TYR A 109 9.96 3.52 -2.06
N ASN A 110 8.69 3.40 -1.74
CA ASN A 110 8.07 2.15 -1.35
C ASN A 110 7.51 1.43 -2.59
N THR A 111 7.66 0.11 -2.61
CA THR A 111 6.94 -0.80 -3.49
C THR A 111 6.01 -1.67 -2.65
N TYR A 112 4.89 -2.08 -3.26
CA TYR A 112 3.89 -2.94 -2.64
C TYR A 112 3.63 -4.13 -3.55
N ILE A 113 4.08 -5.31 -3.14
CA ILE A 113 3.93 -6.56 -3.91
C ILE A 113 2.74 -7.33 -3.33
N SER A 114 1.83 -7.82 -4.16
CA SER A 114 0.75 -8.71 -3.70
C SER A 114 1.33 -9.93 -2.99
N LYS A 115 0.95 -10.17 -1.73
CA LYS A 115 1.42 -11.33 -0.96
C LYS A 115 0.98 -12.63 -1.63
N LYS A 116 -0.28 -12.70 -2.08
CA LYS A 116 -0.86 -13.86 -2.77
C LYS A 116 -0.18 -14.17 -4.11
N HIS A 117 0.46 -13.18 -4.74
CA HIS A 117 1.11 -13.31 -6.05
C HIS A 117 2.60 -12.94 -6.01
N ALA A 118 3.23 -13.16 -4.86
CA ALA A 118 4.63 -12.84 -4.59
C ALA A 118 5.59 -13.50 -5.59
N GLU A 119 5.33 -14.76 -5.94
CA GLU A 119 6.11 -15.56 -6.88
C GLU A 119 6.08 -14.98 -8.29
N LYS A 120 4.97 -14.35 -8.67
CA LYS A 120 4.80 -13.67 -9.96
C LYS A 120 5.36 -12.24 -9.95
N LYS A 121 5.75 -11.73 -8.78
CA LYS A 121 6.25 -10.37 -8.57
C LYS A 121 5.26 -9.32 -9.09
N TRP A 122 3.99 -9.45 -8.71
CA TRP A 122 2.96 -8.49 -9.09
C TRP A 122 2.89 -7.34 -8.09
N PHE A 123 2.98 -6.12 -8.62
CA PHE A 123 3.03 -4.91 -7.83
C PHE A 123 1.73 -4.11 -7.93
N VAL A 124 1.43 -3.35 -6.90
CA VAL A 124 0.59 -2.16 -7.03
C VAL A 124 1.30 -1.19 -7.96
N GLY A 125 0.59 -0.59 -8.91
CA GLY A 125 1.19 0.39 -9.79
C GLY A 125 0.19 1.25 -10.56
N LEU A 126 0.61 2.48 -10.87
CA LEU A 126 -0.16 3.43 -11.64
C LEU A 126 0.55 3.78 -12.96
N LYS A 127 -0.21 3.80 -14.04
CA LYS A 127 0.25 4.25 -15.36
C LYS A 127 0.36 5.78 -15.39
N LYS A 128 0.95 6.30 -16.47
CA LYS A 128 1.13 7.74 -16.67
C LYS A 128 -0.18 8.50 -16.87
N ASP A 129 -1.23 7.81 -17.31
CA ASP A 129 -2.58 8.35 -17.50
C ASP A 129 -3.42 8.33 -16.22
N GLY A 130 -2.90 7.78 -15.12
CA GLY A 130 -3.62 7.65 -13.84
C GLY A 130 -4.33 6.31 -13.68
N SER A 131 -4.48 5.50 -14.72
CA SER A 131 -5.11 4.17 -14.58
C SER A 131 -4.22 3.21 -13.78
N SER A 132 -4.86 2.30 -13.04
CA SER A 132 -4.15 1.20 -12.39
C SER A 132 -3.54 0.25 -13.43
N LYS A 133 -2.38 -0.30 -13.07
CA LYS A 133 -1.64 -1.24 -13.90
C LYS A 133 -1.88 -2.66 -13.41
N ARG A 134 -2.22 -3.55 -14.33
CA ARG A 134 -2.41 -4.97 -14.01
C ARG A 134 -1.11 -5.63 -13.55
N GLY A 135 -1.17 -6.47 -12.54
CA GLY A 135 -0.08 -7.24 -11.95
C GLY A 135 0.85 -7.87 -13.00
N PRO A 136 0.35 -8.67 -13.97
CA PRO A 136 1.16 -9.26 -15.05
C PRO A 136 2.00 -8.27 -15.87
N GLN A 137 1.64 -6.98 -15.89
CA GLN A 137 2.34 -5.95 -16.64
C GLN A 137 3.37 -5.19 -15.80
N THR A 138 3.42 -5.45 -14.49
CA THR A 138 4.37 -4.87 -13.55
C THR A 138 5.66 -5.69 -13.49
N HIS A 139 6.78 -5.03 -13.18
CA HIS A 139 8.05 -5.69 -12.86
C HIS A 139 9.01 -4.68 -12.20
N TYR A 140 10.05 -5.21 -11.56
CA TYR A 140 11.13 -4.42 -10.97
C TYR A 140 11.73 -3.41 -11.96
N GLY A 141 12.07 -2.21 -11.46
CA GLY A 141 12.65 -1.13 -12.27
C GLY A 141 11.63 -0.23 -12.97
N GLN A 142 10.33 -0.59 -12.99
CA GLN A 142 9.31 0.32 -13.51
C GLN A 142 9.09 1.52 -12.57
N LYS A 143 8.95 2.73 -13.13
CA LYS A 143 8.56 3.90 -12.35
C LYS A 143 7.12 3.80 -11.81
N ALA A 144 6.27 3.02 -12.47
CA ALA A 144 4.85 2.83 -12.14
C ALA A 144 4.62 2.21 -10.77
N ILE A 145 5.60 1.49 -10.23
CA ILE A 145 5.49 0.76 -8.95
C ILE A 145 6.10 1.52 -7.77
N LEU A 146 6.68 2.71 -8.03
CA LEU A 146 7.37 3.51 -7.02
C LEU A 146 6.41 4.52 -6.39
N PHE A 147 6.14 4.33 -5.10
CA PHE A 147 5.27 5.20 -4.31
C PHE A 147 6.05 5.92 -3.22
N LEU A 148 5.70 7.18 -2.99
CA LEU A 148 6.19 7.97 -1.88
C LEU A 148 5.03 8.17 -0.89
N PRO A 149 5.10 7.64 0.34
CA PRO A 149 4.12 7.93 1.36
C PRO A 149 4.27 9.38 1.83
N LEU A 150 3.22 10.17 1.72
CA LEU A 150 3.18 11.58 2.12
C LEU A 150 2.16 11.78 3.25
N PRO A 151 2.38 12.75 4.15
CA PRO A 151 1.35 13.12 5.12
C PRO A 151 0.14 13.75 4.41
N VAL A 152 -1.04 13.60 5.02
CA VAL A 152 -2.29 14.20 4.52
C VAL A 152 -2.29 15.71 4.74
N SER A 153 -1.95 16.18 5.95
CA SER A 153 -1.68 17.59 6.22
C SER A 153 -0.24 17.95 5.82
N SER A 154 -0.02 19.21 5.45
CA SER A 154 1.30 19.74 5.06
C SER A 154 2.01 20.42 6.24
N ASP A 155 1.80 19.93 7.47
CA ASP A 155 2.38 20.53 8.68
C ASP A 155 3.90 20.30 8.78
#